data_AF-A0A4Q3EAJ3-F1
#
_entry.id   AF-A0A4Q3EAJ3-F1
#
_cell.length_a   1.000
_cell.length_b   1.000
_cell.length_c   1.000
_cell.angle_alpha   90.00
_cell.angle_beta   90.00
_cell.angle_gamma   90.00
#
_symmetry.space_group_name_H-M   'P 1'
#
loop_
_entity.id
_entity.type
_entity.pdbx_description
1 polymer ?
#
loop_
_entity_poly.entity_id
_entity_poly.type
_entity_poly.pdbx_seq_one_letter_code
_entity_poly.pdbx_strand_id
1 'polypeptide(L)'
;MRIIVYLLCLIMLGACTGDRHRGALDSSAIEDSITMAEQVDSIQTADSLKIIAARKVFKPYNLVNGFTVIDTGYYGSGTLEGYYAIVKKEGQATDTIHLGMGVKEISKGNYLYLRLCRPNYQEEMAFGTLHLQPGEYIITSNGREVPFTTLVNDFDLYRSNPNVINGKIYFWQYTDKQSNKICKINASEYNPKTKEIRRHYLFTDNPDKVELHIWAPQQKNGNIVFYWHGHSEWTFTPDFKLLK
;
A
#
# COMPACT_ATOMS: atom_id res chain seq x y z
N MET A 1 6.51 -21.30 60.26
CA MET A 1 6.80 -22.74 60.42
C MET A 1 5.61 -23.54 59.93
N ARG A 2 5.82 -24.42 58.93
CA ARG A 2 4.99 -25.57 58.46
C ARG A 2 3.58 -25.22 57.94
N ILE A 3 3.38 -25.15 56.61
CA ILE A 3 3.05 -26.26 55.66
C ILE A 3 1.82 -27.06 56.10
N ILE A 4 0.77 -27.05 55.28
CA ILE A 4 0.07 -28.25 54.79
C ILE A 4 -0.70 -27.91 53.50
N VAL A 5 -0.49 -28.80 52.54
CA VAL A 5 -0.95 -28.85 51.15
C VAL A 5 -2.25 -29.66 51.10
N TYR A 6 -3.24 -29.19 50.34
CA TYR A 6 -4.36 -29.98 49.80
C TYR A 6 -4.92 -29.18 48.61
N LEU A 7 -5.38 -29.71 47.49
CA LEU A 7 -5.33 -31.03 46.87
C LEU A 7 -5.87 -30.77 45.44
N LEU A 8 -5.23 -31.36 44.43
CA LEU A 8 -5.73 -31.40 43.06
C LEU A 8 -7.08 -32.13 42.99
N CYS A 9 -8.00 -31.61 42.16
CA CYS A 9 -8.90 -32.42 41.35
C CYS A 9 -9.66 -31.53 40.34
N LEU A 10 -9.42 -31.71 39.03
CA LEU A 10 -10.46 -32.11 38.06
C LEU A 10 -9.92 -32.06 36.61
N ILE A 11 -9.86 -33.25 36.00
CA ILE A 11 -10.37 -33.63 34.67
C ILE A 11 -10.10 -32.68 33.49
N MET A 12 -9.28 -33.15 32.53
CA MET A 12 -9.58 -32.98 31.10
C MET A 12 -9.26 -34.28 30.35
N LEU A 13 -10.32 -34.83 29.76
CA LEU A 13 -10.33 -35.91 28.79
C LEU A 13 -9.97 -35.38 27.39
N GLY A 14 -9.15 -36.16 26.68
CA GLY A 14 -9.27 -36.40 25.23
C GLY A 14 -8.82 -35.32 24.26
N ALA A 15 -7.80 -35.61 23.46
CA ALA A 15 -7.97 -35.87 22.02
C ALA A 15 -6.63 -36.21 21.35
N CYS A 16 -6.75 -36.98 20.29
CA CYS A 16 -5.74 -37.80 19.65
C CYS A 16 -4.65 -37.04 18.88
N THR A 17 -3.51 -37.71 18.82
CA THR A 17 -2.43 -37.59 17.85
C THR A 17 -2.93 -37.66 16.41
N GLY A 18 -2.35 -36.85 15.52
CA GLY A 18 -2.55 -36.94 14.09
C GLY A 18 -1.47 -36.19 13.34
N ASP A 19 -0.47 -36.93 12.90
CA ASP A 19 0.75 -36.49 12.24
C ASP A 19 0.50 -35.64 10.98
N ARG A 20 1.34 -34.61 10.83
CA ARG A 20 1.59 -33.93 9.57
C ARG A 20 2.56 -34.76 8.74
N HIS A 21 2.11 -35.29 7.59
CA HIS A 21 2.99 -35.42 6.45
C HIS A 21 2.29 -35.18 5.10
N ARG A 22 3.11 -34.59 4.22
CA ARG A 22 2.94 -34.19 2.82
C ARG A 22 2.25 -35.24 1.92
N GLY A 23 1.51 -34.73 0.94
CA GLY A 23 1.20 -35.40 -0.33
C GLY A 23 0.19 -34.53 -1.09
N ALA A 24 0.65 -33.75 -2.07
CA ALA A 24 0.44 -34.03 -3.49
C ALA A 24 -1.04 -33.91 -3.90
N LEU A 25 -1.31 -32.88 -4.72
CA LEU A 25 -2.57 -32.65 -5.42
C LEU A 25 -2.91 -33.87 -6.28
N ASP A 26 -4.06 -34.50 -6.03
CA ASP A 26 -4.68 -35.43 -6.99
C ASP A 26 -5.79 -34.68 -7.74
N SER A 27 -5.58 -34.56 -9.05
CA SER A 27 -6.42 -33.85 -10.02
C SER A 27 -7.56 -34.70 -10.58
N SER A 28 -8.00 -35.75 -9.88
CA SER A 28 -8.90 -36.78 -10.42
C SER A 28 -10.31 -36.78 -9.82
N ALA A 29 -10.63 -35.92 -8.85
CA ALA A 29 -11.97 -35.85 -8.25
C ALA A 29 -12.95 -34.88 -8.94
N ILE A 30 -12.57 -34.31 -10.10
CA ILE A 30 -13.35 -33.26 -10.78
C ILE A 30 -14.29 -33.82 -11.86
N GLU A 31 -14.13 -35.07 -12.31
CA GLU A 31 -14.95 -35.58 -13.43
C GLU A 31 -16.29 -36.22 -13.02
N ASP A 32 -16.53 -36.57 -11.76
CA ASP A 32 -17.71 -37.37 -11.39
C ASP A 32 -18.93 -36.58 -10.84
N SER A 33 -18.91 -35.24 -10.86
CA SER A 33 -20.02 -34.43 -10.31
C SER A 33 -20.97 -33.82 -11.36
N ILE A 34 -20.74 -34.07 -12.66
CA ILE A 34 -21.50 -33.42 -13.75
C ILE A 34 -22.59 -34.33 -14.34
N THR A 35 -22.61 -35.62 -14.02
CA THR A 35 -23.69 -36.53 -14.40
C THR A 35 -24.59 -36.81 -13.20
N MET A 36 -25.65 -36.00 -13.02
CA MET A 36 -26.96 -36.32 -12.40
C MET A 36 -27.60 -35.05 -11.80
N ALA A 37 -28.05 -34.13 -12.66
CA ALA A 37 -29.06 -33.13 -12.30
C ALA A 37 -29.67 -32.50 -13.55
N GLU A 38 -30.25 -33.32 -14.42
CA GLU A 38 -31.37 -32.86 -15.24
C GLU A 38 -32.63 -32.80 -14.35
N GLN A 39 -33.38 -31.70 -14.49
CA GLN A 39 -34.74 -31.48 -13.97
C GLN A 39 -34.93 -31.33 -12.45
N VAL A 40 -34.56 -30.18 -11.86
CA VAL A 40 -35.36 -29.55 -10.78
C VAL A 40 -35.26 -28.02 -10.88
N ASP A 41 -36.43 -27.40 -10.96
CA ASP A 41 -36.82 -25.98 -10.89
C ASP A 41 -35.74 -24.87 -10.96
N SER A 42 -35.82 -24.10 -12.04
CA SER A 42 -34.81 -23.18 -12.57
C SER A 42 -34.78 -21.78 -11.92
N ILE A 43 -35.37 -21.55 -10.74
CA ILE A 43 -35.49 -20.20 -10.16
C ILE A 43 -34.93 -20.05 -8.73
N GLN A 44 -34.93 -21.08 -7.87
CA GLN A 44 -34.40 -20.94 -6.48
C GLN A 44 -32.95 -21.40 -6.29
N THR A 45 -32.41 -22.22 -7.19
CA THR A 45 -31.05 -22.77 -7.08
C THR A 45 -29.97 -21.83 -7.64
N ALA A 46 -30.35 -20.87 -8.50
CA ALA A 46 -29.44 -19.93 -9.16
C ALA A 46 -28.92 -18.82 -8.24
N ASP A 47 -29.75 -18.33 -7.31
CA ASP A 47 -29.38 -17.26 -6.38
C ASP A 47 -28.46 -17.75 -5.27
N SER A 48 -28.66 -18.99 -4.80
CA SER A 48 -27.90 -19.52 -3.68
C SER A 48 -26.48 -19.93 -4.08
N LEU A 49 -26.27 -20.50 -5.27
CA LEU A 49 -24.94 -20.97 -5.71
C LEU A 49 -24.07 -19.87 -6.34
N LYS A 50 -24.65 -18.84 -6.98
CA LYS A 50 -23.87 -17.69 -7.49
C LYS A 50 -23.41 -16.74 -6.38
N ILE A 51 -24.22 -16.54 -5.34
CA ILE A 51 -23.86 -15.70 -4.18
C ILE A 51 -22.80 -16.39 -3.31
N ILE A 52 -22.81 -17.72 -3.23
CA ILE A 52 -21.84 -18.51 -2.47
C ILE A 52 -20.52 -18.73 -3.24
N ALA A 53 -20.54 -18.88 -4.57
CA ALA A 53 -19.34 -19.11 -5.37
C ALA A 53 -18.55 -17.84 -5.76
N ALA A 54 -19.21 -16.67 -5.87
CA ALA A 54 -18.55 -15.42 -6.25
C ALA A 54 -17.81 -14.72 -5.10
N ARG A 55 -18.07 -15.11 -3.85
CA ARG A 55 -17.29 -14.69 -2.68
C ARG A 55 -16.48 -15.88 -2.18
N LYS A 56 -15.33 -16.15 -2.80
CA LYS A 56 -14.17 -16.62 -2.01
C LYS A 56 -14.05 -15.61 -0.86
N VAL A 57 -14.50 -15.99 0.33
CA VAL A 57 -14.63 -15.10 1.48
C VAL A 57 -13.27 -14.44 1.69
N PHE A 58 -13.17 -13.15 1.33
CA PHE A 58 -11.95 -12.38 1.54
C PHE A 58 -11.66 -12.45 3.05
N LYS A 59 -10.49 -12.98 3.41
CA LYS A 59 -10.08 -13.10 4.80
C LYS A 59 -9.27 -11.86 5.16
N PRO A 60 -9.75 -11.03 6.10
CA PRO A 60 -8.97 -9.90 6.56
C PRO A 60 -7.59 -10.33 7.04
N TYR A 61 -6.57 -9.53 6.76
CA TYR A 61 -5.20 -9.79 7.16
C TYR A 61 -4.51 -8.50 7.59
N ASN A 62 -3.50 -8.62 8.43
CA ASN A 62 -2.72 -7.46 8.87
C ASN A 62 -1.70 -7.10 7.78
N LEU A 63 -1.75 -5.84 7.32
CA LEU A 63 -0.77 -5.31 6.40
C LEU A 63 0.51 -4.92 7.15
N VAL A 64 0.34 -4.12 8.20
CA VAL A 64 1.36 -3.70 9.17
C VAL A 64 0.67 -3.52 10.53
N ASN A 65 1.45 -3.30 11.59
CA ASN A 65 0.89 -3.09 12.93
C ASN A 65 -0.11 -1.92 12.95
N GLY A 66 -1.34 -2.22 13.36
CA GLY A 66 -2.45 -1.27 13.42
C GLY A 66 -3.23 -1.08 12.11
N PHE A 67 -2.88 -1.79 11.03
CA PHE A 67 -3.58 -1.74 9.74
C PHE A 67 -4.04 -3.14 9.31
N THR A 68 -5.36 -3.34 9.27
CA THR A 68 -5.99 -4.58 8.80
C THR A 68 -6.65 -4.34 7.45
N VAL A 69 -6.26 -5.12 6.43
CA VAL A 69 -6.93 -5.11 5.13
C VAL A 69 -8.26 -5.83 5.27
N ILE A 70 -9.35 -5.21 4.83
CA ILE A 70 -10.71 -5.76 4.85
C ILE A 70 -11.29 -5.98 3.46
N ASP A 71 -10.68 -5.39 2.44
CA ASP A 71 -10.97 -5.62 1.03
C ASP A 71 -9.78 -5.21 0.16
N THR A 72 -9.68 -5.73 -1.05
CA THR A 72 -8.61 -5.41 -2.00
C THR A 72 -9.07 -5.65 -3.42
N GLY A 73 -8.42 -4.97 -4.37
CA GLY A 73 -8.70 -5.16 -5.78
C GLY A 73 -7.67 -4.45 -6.64
N TYR A 74 -7.98 -4.34 -7.92
CA TYR A 74 -7.21 -3.57 -8.89
C TYR A 74 -7.98 -2.30 -9.25
N TYR A 75 -7.27 -1.21 -9.50
CA TYR A 75 -7.85 -0.01 -10.07
C TYR A 75 -6.93 0.54 -11.17
N GLY A 76 -7.53 1.25 -12.12
CA GLY A 76 -6.81 2.04 -13.12
C GLY A 76 -7.40 3.45 -13.18
N SER A 77 -6.54 4.45 -13.27
CA SER A 77 -6.93 5.86 -13.39
C SER A 77 -6.23 6.56 -14.56
N GLY A 78 -5.81 5.80 -15.59
CA GLY A 78 -5.09 6.29 -16.77
C GLY A 78 -3.60 6.61 -16.51
N THR A 79 -3.29 7.40 -15.49
CA THR A 79 -1.93 7.83 -15.16
C THR A 79 -1.27 7.04 -14.03
N LEU A 80 -2.08 6.36 -13.21
CA LEU A 80 -1.62 5.40 -12.22
C LEU A 80 -2.61 4.23 -12.19
N GLU A 81 -2.07 3.03 -12.11
CA GLU A 81 -2.84 1.80 -11.96
C GLU A 81 -2.13 0.88 -10.97
N GLY A 82 -2.88 -0.03 -10.38
CA GLY A 82 -2.31 -0.99 -9.46
C GLY A 82 -3.33 -1.59 -8.53
N TYR A 83 -2.80 -2.25 -7.50
CA TYR A 83 -3.64 -2.86 -6.48
C TYR A 83 -3.94 -1.85 -5.37
N TYR A 84 -5.16 -1.92 -4.83
CA TYR A 84 -5.56 -1.16 -3.65
C TYR A 84 -5.88 -2.09 -2.49
N ALA A 85 -5.78 -1.56 -1.27
CA ALA A 85 -6.34 -2.19 -0.08
C ALA A 85 -7.27 -1.21 0.63
N ILE A 86 -8.44 -1.68 1.06
CA ILE A 86 -9.26 -0.98 2.04
C ILE A 86 -8.77 -1.44 3.41
N VAL A 87 -8.26 -0.50 4.19
CA VAL A 87 -7.65 -0.77 5.50
C VAL A 87 -8.49 -0.18 6.61
N LYS A 88 -8.72 -0.97 7.65
CA LYS A 88 -9.22 -0.49 8.93
C LYS A 88 -8.03 -0.23 9.85
N LYS A 89 -7.97 0.98 10.39
CA LYS A 89 -7.02 1.34 11.45
C LYS A 89 -7.72 1.20 12.79
N GLU A 90 -7.02 0.70 13.82
CA GLU A 90 -7.60 0.44 15.14
C GLU A 90 -8.49 1.60 15.64
N GLY A 91 -9.81 1.38 15.73
CA GLY A 91 -10.78 2.33 16.29
C GLY A 91 -11.23 3.50 15.40
N GLN A 92 -10.71 3.68 14.18
CA GLN A 92 -11.08 4.79 13.27
C GLN A 92 -11.06 4.43 11.76
N ALA A 93 -11.36 5.44 10.93
CA ALA A 93 -11.76 5.42 9.53
C ALA A 93 -11.09 4.37 8.61
N THR A 94 -11.88 3.87 7.66
CA THR A 94 -11.43 3.07 6.54
C THR A 94 -10.76 3.93 5.49
N ASP A 95 -9.48 3.66 5.24
CA ASP A 95 -8.76 4.26 4.11
C ASP A 95 -8.66 3.28 2.96
N THR A 96 -8.61 3.81 1.74
CA THR A 96 -8.23 3.04 0.56
C THR A 96 -6.81 3.44 0.20
N ILE A 97 -5.88 2.49 0.17
CA ILE A 97 -4.45 2.76 -0.01
C ILE A 97 -3.91 2.10 -1.27
N HIS A 98 -2.91 2.72 -1.89
CA HIS A 98 -2.17 2.15 -3.01
C HIS A 98 -1.17 1.09 -2.52
N LEU A 99 -1.35 -0.18 -2.90
CA LEU A 99 -0.47 -1.27 -2.45
C LEU A 99 0.91 -1.24 -3.12
N GLY A 100 1.04 -0.72 -4.33
CA GLY A 100 2.36 -0.57 -4.97
C GLY A 100 3.27 0.43 -4.24
N MET A 101 2.68 1.41 -3.55
CA MET A 101 3.43 2.28 -2.63
C MET A 101 3.52 1.65 -1.25
N GLY A 102 2.44 0.99 -0.82
CA GLY A 102 2.32 0.34 0.47
C GLY A 102 2.19 1.34 1.62
N VAL A 103 2.29 0.80 2.85
CA VAL A 103 2.41 1.58 4.08
C VAL A 103 3.87 1.47 4.55
N LYS A 104 4.61 2.57 4.44
CA LYS A 104 6.05 2.61 4.75
C LYS A 104 6.28 3.16 6.15
N GLU A 105 6.88 2.36 7.03
CA GLU A 105 7.18 2.77 8.39
C GLU A 105 8.29 3.82 8.42
N ILE A 106 7.99 4.97 9.01
CA ILE A 106 8.95 6.05 9.29
C ILE A 106 9.63 5.78 10.64
N SER A 107 8.82 5.44 11.64
CA SER A 107 9.24 5.00 12.96
C SER A 107 8.07 4.26 13.59
N LYS A 108 8.30 3.60 14.74
CA LYS A 108 7.26 2.81 15.42
C LYS A 108 5.94 3.58 15.55
N GLY A 109 4.90 3.12 14.86
CA GLY A 109 3.56 3.70 14.86
C GLY A 109 3.34 4.93 13.97
N ASN A 110 4.35 5.31 13.17
CA ASN A 110 4.29 6.44 12.24
C ASN A 110 4.63 5.96 10.82
N TYR A 111 3.75 6.23 9.87
CA TYR A 111 3.82 5.67 8.53
C TYR A 111 3.60 6.73 7.46
N LEU A 112 4.10 6.46 6.26
CA LEU A 112 3.77 7.15 5.02
C LEU A 112 3.01 6.19 4.11
N TYR A 113 1.88 6.61 3.56
CA TYR A 113 1.17 5.85 2.52
C TYR A 113 0.45 6.79 1.54
N LEU A 114 0.08 6.27 0.37
CA LEU A 114 -0.72 6.98 -0.63
C LEU A 114 -2.19 6.58 -0.45
N ARG A 115 -3.01 7.53 -0.01
CA ARG A 115 -4.46 7.42 0.03
C ARG A 115 -4.99 7.55 -1.40
N LEU A 116 -5.84 6.61 -1.77
CA LEU A 116 -6.65 6.65 -2.98
C LEU A 116 -8.01 7.26 -2.64
N CYS A 117 -8.54 8.08 -3.53
CA CYS A 117 -9.86 8.67 -3.40
C CYS A 117 -10.73 8.33 -4.61
N ARG A 118 -12.03 8.60 -4.50
CA ARG A 118 -12.91 8.52 -5.65
C ARG A 118 -12.57 9.65 -6.63
N PRO A 119 -12.61 9.38 -7.95
CA PRO A 119 -12.50 10.42 -8.94
C PRO A 119 -13.65 11.43 -8.83
N ASN A 120 -13.37 12.68 -9.21
CA ASN A 120 -14.35 13.77 -9.21
C ASN A 120 -15.18 13.84 -10.51
N TYR A 121 -14.96 12.93 -11.45
CA TYR A 121 -15.73 12.84 -12.69
C TYR A 121 -16.84 11.80 -12.59
N GLN A 122 -17.98 12.08 -13.22
CA GLN A 122 -19.10 11.16 -13.33
C GLN A 122 -18.94 10.33 -14.62
N GLU A 123 -18.21 9.22 -14.54
CA GLU A 123 -18.32 8.17 -15.55
C GLU A 123 -19.43 7.19 -15.13
N GLU A 124 -20.15 6.64 -16.10
CA GLU A 124 -21.12 5.57 -15.85
C GLU A 124 -20.39 4.38 -15.22
N MET A 125 -20.70 4.11 -13.96
CA MET A 125 -20.02 3.06 -13.18
C MET A 125 -20.60 1.70 -13.55
N ALA A 126 -19.75 0.79 -14.00
CA ALA A 126 -20.12 -0.62 -14.08
C ALA A 126 -20.43 -1.14 -12.67
N PHE A 127 -21.57 -1.81 -12.51
CA PHE A 127 -21.99 -2.36 -11.23
C PHE A 127 -20.90 -3.28 -10.65
N GLY A 128 -20.51 -3.03 -9.39
CA GLY A 128 -19.48 -3.81 -8.69
C GLY A 128 -18.04 -3.36 -8.91
N THR A 129 -17.80 -2.25 -9.63
CA THR A 129 -16.44 -1.71 -9.86
C THR A 129 -16.15 -0.51 -8.96
N LEU A 130 -14.98 -0.51 -8.30
CA LEU A 130 -14.48 0.63 -7.53
C LEU A 130 -13.51 1.44 -8.39
N HIS A 131 -13.92 2.65 -8.78
CA HIS A 131 -13.05 3.59 -9.48
C HIS A 131 -12.30 4.44 -8.47
N LEU A 132 -10.97 4.43 -8.55
CA LEU A 132 -10.08 5.12 -7.63
C LEU A 132 -9.07 5.95 -8.41
N GLN A 133 -8.55 6.99 -7.78
CA GLN A 133 -7.41 7.77 -8.27
C GLN A 133 -6.47 8.12 -7.12
N PRO A 134 -5.20 8.49 -7.41
CA PRO A 134 -4.29 9.04 -6.41
C PRO A 134 -4.92 10.26 -5.74
N GLY A 135 -5.09 10.19 -4.42
CA GLY A 135 -5.64 11.27 -3.62
C GLY A 135 -4.54 12.11 -2.99
N GLU A 136 -3.90 11.58 -1.95
CA GLU A 136 -2.89 12.31 -1.18
C GLU A 136 -1.92 11.36 -0.48
N TYR A 137 -0.69 11.79 -0.29
CA TYR A 137 0.22 11.09 0.62
C TYR A 137 -0.10 11.51 2.05
N ILE A 138 -0.29 10.53 2.93
CA ILE A 138 -0.58 10.74 4.34
C ILE A 138 0.62 10.34 5.17
N ILE A 139 1.01 11.22 6.10
CA ILE A 139 1.84 10.85 7.24
C ILE A 139 0.93 10.61 8.44
N THR A 140 1.07 9.44 9.06
CA THR A 140 0.50 9.21 10.39
C THR A 140 1.53 9.63 11.44
N SER A 141 1.17 10.58 12.30
CA SER A 141 2.00 11.03 13.43
C SER A 141 1.18 11.05 14.71
N ASN A 142 1.59 10.24 15.70
CA ASN A 142 0.90 10.12 16.99
C ASN A 142 -0.62 9.84 16.84
N GLY A 143 -0.97 8.90 15.96
CA GLY A 143 -2.35 8.51 15.67
C GLY A 143 -3.12 9.48 14.77
N ARG A 144 -2.63 10.69 14.54
CA ARG A 144 -3.24 11.67 13.62
C ARG A 144 -2.74 11.51 12.20
N GLU A 145 -3.56 11.89 11.25
CA GLU A 145 -3.23 11.89 9.83
C GLU A 145 -3.01 13.31 9.36
N VAL A 146 -1.91 13.50 8.63
CA VAL A 146 -1.51 14.80 8.11
C VAL A 146 -1.18 14.62 6.62
N PRO A 147 -1.86 15.34 5.71
CA PRO A 147 -1.49 15.34 4.30
C PRO A 147 -0.06 15.85 4.13
N PHE A 148 0.77 15.11 3.41
CA PHE A 148 2.19 15.43 3.25
C PHE A 148 2.42 16.77 2.55
N THR A 149 1.50 17.17 1.67
CA THR A 149 1.47 18.47 0.98
C THR A 149 1.31 19.65 1.93
N THR A 150 0.79 19.44 3.15
CA THR A 150 0.74 20.51 4.18
C THR A 150 2.07 20.70 4.91
N LEU A 151 2.98 19.74 4.78
CA LEU A 151 4.30 19.74 5.42
C LEU A 151 5.41 20.15 4.45
N VAL A 152 5.19 19.94 3.14
CA VAL A 152 6.15 20.16 2.08
C VAL A 152 5.51 20.91 0.93
N ASN A 153 5.95 22.16 0.73
CA ASN A 153 5.59 22.93 -0.45
C ASN A 153 6.20 22.31 -1.72
N ASP A 154 5.57 22.55 -2.86
CA ASP A 154 6.03 22.08 -4.18
C ASP A 154 6.18 20.56 -4.30
N PHE A 155 5.42 19.83 -3.49
CA PHE A 155 5.28 18.38 -3.59
C PHE A 155 4.21 18.05 -4.64
N ASP A 156 4.58 17.27 -5.64
CA ASP A 156 3.71 16.83 -6.72
C ASP A 156 3.20 15.42 -6.44
N LEU A 157 1.89 15.25 -6.27
CA LEU A 157 1.28 13.97 -5.91
C LEU A 157 1.55 12.84 -6.92
N TYR A 158 1.79 13.18 -8.18
CA TYR A 158 2.01 12.18 -9.23
C TYR A 158 3.51 11.98 -9.47
N ARG A 159 4.31 13.04 -9.37
CA ARG A 159 5.70 13.01 -9.83
C ARG A 159 6.73 12.94 -8.71
N SER A 160 6.40 13.39 -7.51
CA SER A 160 7.37 13.42 -6.40
C SER A 160 7.80 12.04 -5.92
N ASN A 161 6.96 11.02 -6.14
CA ASN A 161 7.20 9.59 -5.86
C ASN A 161 8.08 9.32 -4.62
N PRO A 162 7.56 9.53 -3.40
CA PRO A 162 8.36 9.51 -2.19
C PRO A 162 8.72 8.08 -1.74
N ASN A 163 9.85 7.95 -1.05
CA ASN A 163 10.23 6.75 -0.34
C ASN A 163 10.69 7.05 1.10
N VAL A 164 10.49 6.09 2.00
CA VAL A 164 11.00 6.17 3.37
C VAL A 164 12.28 5.36 3.48
N ILE A 165 13.37 6.00 3.90
CA ILE A 165 14.67 5.36 4.09
C ILE A 165 15.25 5.86 5.41
N ASN A 166 15.61 4.96 6.32
CA ASN A 166 16.19 5.28 7.63
C ASN A 166 15.38 6.33 8.44
N GLY A 167 14.05 6.25 8.36
CA GLY A 167 13.11 7.13 9.08
C GLY A 167 13.02 8.56 8.54
N LYS A 168 13.54 8.82 7.35
CA LYS A 168 13.37 10.08 6.60
C LYS A 168 12.63 9.82 5.29
N ILE A 169 12.05 10.86 4.72
CA ILE A 169 11.27 10.77 3.47
C ILE A 169 12.04 11.46 2.36
N TYR A 170 12.41 10.69 1.34
CA TYR A 170 13.13 11.16 0.16
C TYR A 170 12.18 11.24 -1.03
N PHE A 171 12.24 12.33 -1.80
CA PHE A 171 11.29 12.57 -2.90
C PHE A 171 11.84 13.58 -3.92
N TRP A 172 11.28 13.56 -5.13
CA TRP A 172 11.56 14.56 -6.15
C TRP A 172 10.74 15.83 -5.90
N GLN A 173 11.36 17.01 -5.97
CA GLN A 173 10.67 18.28 -5.75
C GLN A 173 10.79 19.22 -6.95
N TYR A 174 9.68 19.84 -7.33
CA TYR A 174 9.52 20.61 -8.56
C TYR A 174 9.26 22.08 -8.23
N THR A 175 10.33 22.88 -8.13
CA THR A 175 10.26 24.29 -7.73
C THR A 175 10.34 25.24 -8.93
N ASP A 176 10.04 26.52 -8.72
CA ASP A 176 10.18 27.58 -9.73
C ASP A 176 9.46 27.26 -11.05
N LYS A 177 8.20 26.82 -10.98
CA LYS A 177 7.36 26.52 -12.16
C LYS A 177 7.17 27.80 -12.99
N GLN A 178 7.88 27.90 -14.10
CA GLN A 178 7.76 28.99 -15.07
C GLN A 178 6.51 28.80 -15.95
N SER A 179 6.11 29.85 -16.66
CA SER A 179 4.91 29.89 -17.52
C SER A 179 4.88 28.81 -18.61
N ASN A 180 6.03 28.30 -19.02
CA ASN A 180 6.20 27.21 -19.99
C ASN A 180 6.28 25.81 -19.34
N LYS A 181 5.90 25.70 -18.07
CA LYS A 181 5.95 24.47 -17.26
C LYS A 181 7.35 23.89 -17.05
N ILE A 182 8.39 24.67 -17.34
CA ILE A 182 9.75 24.34 -16.93
C ILE A 182 9.87 24.59 -15.43
N CYS A 183 10.50 23.65 -14.72
CA CYS A 183 10.72 23.74 -13.29
C CYS A 183 12.13 23.24 -12.92
N LYS A 184 12.61 23.69 -11.77
CA LYS A 184 13.83 23.15 -11.16
C LYS A 184 13.48 21.84 -10.47
N ILE A 185 14.24 20.80 -10.83
CA ILE A 185 14.12 19.46 -10.26
C ILE A 185 15.16 19.32 -9.17
N ASN A 186 14.70 18.96 -7.98
CA ASN A 186 15.53 18.79 -6.80
C ASN A 186 15.37 17.38 -6.24
N ALA A 187 16.46 16.82 -5.72
CA ALA A 187 16.38 15.75 -4.74
C ALA A 187 16.11 16.37 -3.37
N SER A 188 15.10 15.86 -2.67
CA SER A 188 14.70 16.38 -1.37
C SER A 188 14.64 15.31 -0.30
N GLU A 189 14.99 15.70 0.92
CA GLU A 189 14.85 14.92 2.14
C GLU A 189 14.00 15.70 3.14
N TYR A 190 12.93 15.09 3.64
CA TYR A 190 12.19 15.58 4.79
C TYR A 190 12.50 14.71 6.01
N ASN A 191 12.82 15.35 7.13
CA ASN A 191 13.01 14.69 8.41
C ASN A 191 11.77 14.90 9.30
N PRO A 192 10.91 13.88 9.51
CA PRO A 192 9.70 14.03 10.32
C PRO A 192 9.96 14.38 11.79
N LYS A 193 11.15 14.08 12.33
CA LYS A 193 11.52 14.39 13.71
C LYS A 193 11.83 15.87 13.90
N THR A 194 12.62 16.46 13.00
CA THR A 194 13.01 17.88 13.08
C THR A 194 12.07 18.80 12.29
N LYS A 195 11.22 18.23 11.43
CA LYS A 195 10.37 18.92 10.46
C LYS A 195 11.15 19.74 9.43
N GLU A 196 12.43 19.47 9.27
CA GLU A 196 13.30 20.18 8.33
C GLU A 196 13.27 19.50 6.96
N ILE A 197 13.46 20.32 5.93
CA ILE A 197 13.62 19.88 4.55
C ILE A 197 15.02 20.29 4.07
N ARG A 198 15.75 19.33 3.49
CA ARG A 198 17.00 19.58 2.78
C ARG A 198 16.79 19.31 1.30
N ARG A 199 17.40 20.13 0.44
CA ARG A 199 17.20 20.09 -1.02
C ARG A 199 18.53 20.22 -1.74
N HIS A 200 18.69 19.45 -2.81
CA HIS A 200 19.77 19.60 -3.78
C HIS A 200 19.18 19.84 -5.16
N TYR A 201 19.49 21.00 -5.74
CA TYR A 201 19.19 21.27 -7.14
C TYR A 201 19.98 20.32 -8.01
N LEU A 202 19.31 19.71 -9.00
CA LEU A 202 19.92 18.75 -9.92
C LEU A 202 19.94 19.32 -11.34
N PHE A 203 18.78 19.69 -11.87
CA PHE A 203 18.64 20.20 -13.24
C PHE A 203 17.30 20.92 -13.41
N THR A 204 17.09 21.49 -14.59
CA THR A 204 15.86 22.19 -14.98
C THR A 204 15.24 21.48 -16.18
N ASP A 205 13.95 21.17 -16.12
CA ASP A 205 13.26 20.43 -17.17
C ASP A 205 11.75 20.73 -17.21
N ASN A 206 11.08 20.34 -18.30
CA ASN A 206 9.63 20.32 -18.42
C ASN A 206 9.11 18.87 -18.24
N PRO A 207 8.65 18.50 -17.04
CA PRO A 207 8.19 17.14 -16.75
C PRO A 207 6.88 16.76 -17.47
N ASP A 208 6.19 17.69 -18.14
CA ASP A 208 5.02 17.38 -18.98
C ASP A 208 5.39 16.90 -20.38
N LYS A 209 6.61 17.18 -20.86
CA LYS A 209 7.02 16.81 -22.23
C LYS A 209 7.43 15.36 -22.38
N VAL A 210 7.61 14.66 -21.26
CA VAL A 210 8.12 13.30 -21.27
C VAL A 210 7.21 12.47 -20.36
N GLU A 211 6.58 11.44 -20.91
CA GLU A 211 5.86 10.42 -20.13
C GLU A 211 6.89 9.60 -19.35
N LEU A 212 7.46 10.20 -18.32
CA LEU A 212 8.46 9.54 -17.49
C LEU A 212 7.79 8.94 -16.28
N HIS A 213 7.88 7.62 -16.20
CA HIS A 213 7.82 6.96 -14.91
C HIS A 213 9.04 7.41 -14.11
N ILE A 214 8.81 8.31 -13.14
CA ILE A 214 9.85 8.79 -12.23
C ILE A 214 9.91 7.82 -11.07
N TRP A 215 11.09 7.28 -10.80
CA TRP A 215 11.25 6.22 -9.81
C TRP A 215 11.41 6.83 -8.44
N ALA A 216 10.82 6.18 -7.43
CA ALA A 216 11.01 6.57 -6.05
C ALA A 216 12.50 6.44 -5.68
N PRO A 217 13.05 7.33 -4.85
CA PRO A 217 14.43 7.21 -4.40
C PRO A 217 14.67 5.88 -3.70
N GLN A 218 15.85 5.28 -3.87
CA GLN A 218 16.16 3.95 -3.34
C GLN A 218 17.42 3.97 -2.49
N GLN A 219 17.55 3.00 -1.60
CA GLN A 219 18.82 2.77 -0.90
C GLN A 219 19.64 1.74 -1.67
N LYS A 220 20.88 2.09 -2.01
CA LYS A 220 21.83 1.19 -2.71
C LYS A 220 23.21 1.35 -2.10
N ASN A 221 23.78 0.23 -1.62
CA ASN A 221 25.08 0.21 -0.96
C ASN A 221 25.23 1.25 0.16
N GLY A 222 24.18 1.42 0.98
CA GLY A 222 24.14 2.40 2.06
C GLY A 222 23.81 3.84 1.64
N ASN A 223 23.91 4.17 0.35
CA ASN A 223 23.64 5.50 -0.18
C ASN A 223 22.18 5.66 -0.64
N ILE A 224 21.73 6.91 -0.76
CA ILE A 224 20.43 7.26 -1.32
C ILE A 224 20.60 7.58 -2.80
N VAL A 225 19.82 6.94 -3.66
CA VAL A 225 19.93 7.05 -5.11
C VAL A 225 18.63 7.59 -5.69
N PHE A 226 18.77 8.64 -6.50
CA PHE A 226 17.72 9.25 -7.29
C PHE A 226 17.96 8.93 -8.76
N TYR A 227 17.02 8.24 -9.40
CA TYR A 227 17.09 7.89 -10.81
C TYR A 227 16.06 8.68 -11.63
N TRP A 228 16.54 9.48 -12.57
CA TRP A 228 15.68 10.12 -13.57
C TRP A 228 15.76 9.33 -14.87
N HIS A 229 14.59 8.88 -15.31
CA HIS A 229 14.45 7.97 -16.43
C HIS A 229 15.27 8.41 -17.66
N GLY A 230 16.07 7.47 -18.18
CA GLY A 230 16.76 7.59 -19.47
C GLY A 230 18.16 8.19 -19.42
N HIS A 231 18.57 8.96 -18.41
CA HIS A 231 19.82 9.72 -18.54
C HIS A 231 20.66 9.95 -17.27
N SER A 232 20.09 9.98 -16.06
CA SER A 232 20.85 10.49 -14.90
C SER A 232 20.55 9.78 -13.58
N GLU A 233 21.61 9.42 -12.86
CA GLU A 233 21.60 8.86 -11.51
C GLU A 233 22.36 9.83 -10.59
N TRP A 234 21.71 10.27 -9.51
CA TRP A 234 22.36 11.03 -8.44
C TRP A 234 22.45 10.20 -7.18
N THR A 235 23.63 10.16 -6.58
CA THR A 235 23.90 9.39 -5.37
C THR A 235 24.26 10.31 -4.22
N PHE A 236 23.66 10.08 -3.06
CA PHE A 236 23.88 10.84 -1.85
C PHE A 236 24.32 9.92 -0.72
N THR A 237 25.17 10.44 0.17
CA THR A 237 25.46 9.78 1.45
C THR A 237 24.19 9.66 2.31
N PRO A 238 24.20 8.84 3.38
CA PRO A 238 23.11 8.81 4.37
C PRO A 238 22.77 10.18 4.99
N ASP A 239 23.77 11.05 5.09
CA ASP A 239 23.62 12.42 5.56
C ASP A 239 23.16 13.38 4.46
N PHE A 240 22.76 12.86 3.31
CA PHE A 240 22.25 13.58 2.16
C PHE A 240 23.25 14.55 1.53
N LYS A 241 24.55 14.20 1.50
CA LYS A 241 25.56 14.93 0.73
C LYS A 241 25.70 14.31 -0.65
N LEU A 242 25.62 15.11 -1.71
CA LEU A 242 25.78 14.66 -3.09
C LEU A 242 27.20 14.09 -3.31
N LEU A 243 27.28 12.90 -3.90
CA LEU A 243 28.53 12.22 -4.24
C LEU A 243 28.84 12.29 -5.74
N LYS A 244 27.81 12.04 -6.55
CA LYS A 244 27.83 12.08 -8.01
C LYS A 244 26.41 12.36 -8.52
#